data_AF-A0A0L0F444-F1
#
_entry.id   AF-A0A0L0F444-F1
#
_cell.length_a   1.000
_cell.length_b   1.000
_cell.length_c   1.000
_cell.angle_alpha   90.00
_cell.angle_beta   90.00
_cell.angle_gamma   90.00
#
_symmetry.space_group_name_H-M   'P 1'
#
loop_
_entity.id
_entity.type
_entity.pdbx_description
1 polymer ?
#
loop_
_entity_poly.entity_id
_entity_poly.type
_entity_poly.pdbx_seq_one_letter_code
_entity_poly.pdbx_strand_id
1 'polypeptide(L)'
;MNEGIEVIRLTVKGQSFMLHQIRKMVGMMVLVCKGTGIDKSIISKSFKNQKISVPTAPALGLLLEKCFFDHYNEKLGKTGGETKQILWEPTDDARQDFKMKYIYPKMVQEELQGQEFSKWYTKIGTEHMDRLE
;
A
#
# COMPACT_ATOMS: atom_id res chain seq x y z
N MET A 1 14.93 14.41 -2.03
CA MET A 1 15.15 13.59 -0.81
C MET A 1 16.18 14.32 0.04
N ASN A 2 15.74 14.85 1.19
CA ASN A 2 16.48 15.11 2.44
C ASN A 2 15.77 16.21 3.25
N GLU A 3 14.67 15.82 3.91
CA GLU A 3 13.94 16.64 4.89
C GLU A 3 13.72 15.81 6.17
N GLY A 4 14.81 15.38 6.83
CA GLY A 4 14.78 14.83 8.19
C GLY A 4 14.08 13.47 8.40
N ILE A 5 13.43 12.87 7.39
CA ILE A 5 12.82 11.55 7.46
C ILE A 5 13.29 10.63 6.33
N GLU A 6 13.54 9.36 6.67
CA GLU A 6 13.81 8.30 5.71
C GLU A 6 12.49 7.62 5.34
N VAL A 7 12.28 7.40 4.04
CA VAL A 7 11.06 6.79 3.50
C VAL A 7 11.38 5.63 2.58
N ILE A 8 10.58 4.57 2.68
CA ILE A 8 10.66 3.38 1.82
C ILE A 8 9.41 3.27 0.96
N ARG A 9 9.61 3.00 -0.34
CA ARG A 9 8.51 2.80 -1.28
C ARG A 9 8.18 1.32 -1.39
N LEU A 10 6.93 0.97 -1.06
CA LEU A 10 6.36 -0.35 -1.30
C LEU A 10 5.46 -0.29 -2.54
N THR A 11 5.56 -1.29 -3.42
CA THR A 11 4.72 -1.38 -4.61
C THR A 11 4.00 -2.72 -4.62
N VAL A 12 2.66 -2.68 -4.72
CA VAL A 12 1.81 -3.86 -4.85
C VAL A 12 1.00 -3.75 -6.14
N LYS A 13 1.03 -4.81 -6.95
CA LYS A 13 0.16 -4.98 -8.13
C LYS A 13 -0.82 -6.11 -7.80
N GLY A 14 -2.10 -5.85 -8.03
CA GLY A 14 -3.17 -6.81 -7.81
C GLY A 14 -4.29 -6.60 -8.82
N GLN A 15 -5.09 -7.64 -9.06
CA GLN A 15 -6.25 -7.55 -9.95
C GLN A 15 -7.37 -6.71 -9.32
N SER A 16 -7.59 -6.88 -8.02
CA SER A 16 -8.56 -6.13 -7.23
C SER A 16 -8.12 -6.09 -5.77
N PHE A 17 -8.62 -5.10 -5.04
CA PHE A 17 -8.38 -4.95 -3.62
C PHE A 17 -9.70 -4.78 -2.88
N MET A 18 -9.89 -5.56 -1.82
CA MET A 18 -10.97 -5.36 -0.85
C MET A 18 -10.68 -4.11 0.02
N LEU A 19 -11.73 -3.60 0.67
CA LEU A 19 -11.59 -2.47 1.59
C LEU A 19 -10.51 -2.74 2.66
N HIS A 20 -9.61 -1.77 2.83
CA HIS A 20 -8.46 -1.83 3.75
C HIS A 20 -7.42 -2.92 3.47
N GLN A 21 -7.53 -3.71 2.40
CA GLN A 21 -6.65 -4.87 2.18
C GLN A 21 -5.17 -4.49 2.14
N ILE A 22 -4.78 -3.50 1.33
CA ILE A 22 -3.38 -3.06 1.23
C ILE A 22 -2.87 -2.54 2.58
N ARG A 23 -3.69 -1.74 3.28
CA ARG A 23 -3.33 -1.16 4.58
C ARG A 23 -3.15 -2.24 5.66
N LYS A 24 -3.94 -3.32 5.63
CA LYS A 24 -3.75 -4.49 6.50
C LYS A 24 -2.53 -5.33 6.12
N MET A 25 -2.24 -5.49 4.82
CA MET A 25 -1.01 -6.17 4.37
C MET A 25 0.24 -5.45 4.88
N VAL A 26 0.29 -4.12 4.74
CA VAL A 26 1.39 -3.29 5.29
C VAL A 26 1.41 -3.38 6.81
N GLY A 27 0.26 -3.30 7.48
CA GLY A 27 0.17 -3.44 8.93
C GLY A 27 0.73 -4.76 9.46
N MET A 28 0.39 -5.88 8.81
CA MET A 28 0.96 -7.20 9.13
C MET A 28 2.47 -7.23 8.94
N MET A 29 2.98 -6.66 7.84
CA MET A 29 4.41 -6.60 7.56
C MET A 29 5.16 -5.82 8.66
N VAL A 30 4.67 -4.63 9.03
CA VAL A 30 5.28 -3.82 10.09
C VAL A 30 5.23 -4.56 11.43
N LEU A 31 4.11 -5.22 11.75
CA LEU A 31 3.95 -6.00 12.98
C LEU A 31 5.02 -7.10 13.11
N VAL A 32 5.27 -7.84 12.02
CA VAL A 32 6.29 -8.91 11.98
C VAL A 32 7.70 -8.33 12.04
N CYS A 33 7.98 -7.22 11.36
CA CYS A 33 9.30 -6.60 11.32
C CYS A 33 9.67 -5.84 12.60
N LYS A 34 8.69 -5.31 13.35
CA LYS A 34 8.91 -4.52 14.57
C LYS A 34 9.57 -5.33 15.70
N GLY A 35 9.52 -6.67 15.66
CA GLY A 35 10.16 -7.52 16.65
C GLY A 35 9.38 -7.62 17.97
N THR A 36 8.05 -7.51 17.93
CA THR A 36 7.17 -7.59 19.11
C THR A 36 6.99 -9.02 19.66
N GLY A 37 7.89 -9.95 19.35
CA GLY A 37 7.76 -11.37 19.71
C GLY A 37 6.70 -12.15 18.90
N ILE A 38 6.05 -11.52 17.92
CA ILE A 38 5.04 -12.18 17.08
C ILE A 38 5.73 -13.11 16.07
N ASP A 39 5.35 -14.38 16.12
CA ASP A 39 5.90 -15.38 15.24
C ASP A 39 5.49 -15.16 13.77
N LYS A 40 6.47 -15.34 12.87
CA LYS A 40 6.29 -15.11 11.42
C LYS A 40 5.22 -16.02 10.81
N SER A 41 4.89 -17.16 11.44
CA SER A 41 3.80 -18.03 10.98
C SER A 41 2.44 -17.34 11.00
N ILE A 42 2.27 -16.21 11.69
CA ILE A 42 1.03 -15.42 11.70
C ILE A 42 0.59 -15.04 10.28
N ILE A 43 1.55 -14.79 9.37
CA ILE A 43 1.25 -14.50 7.97
C ILE A 43 0.56 -15.71 7.33
N SER A 44 1.13 -16.91 7.49
CA SER A 44 0.54 -18.15 6.96
C SER A 44 -0.80 -18.49 7.63
N LYS A 45 -0.94 -18.23 8.93
CA LYS A 45 -2.20 -18.42 9.66
C LYS A 45 -3.29 -17.47 9.18
N SER A 46 -2.94 -16.26 8.74
CA SER A 46 -3.92 -15.26 8.26
C SER A 46 -4.66 -15.66 6.98
N PHE A 47 -4.13 -16.63 6.22
CA PHE A 47 -4.79 -17.21 5.05
C PHE A 47 -5.71 -18.40 5.39
N LYS A 48 -5.72 -18.86 6.63
CA LYS A 48 -6.56 -19.98 7.10
C LYS A 48 -7.91 -19.46 7.57
N ASN A 49 -8.81 -20.38 7.92
CA ASN A 49 -10.13 -20.07 8.45
C ASN A 49 -10.08 -19.66 9.94
N GLN A 50 -9.23 -18.68 10.26
CA GLN A 50 -9.10 -18.10 11.59
C GLN A 50 -9.23 -16.58 11.48
N LYS A 51 -10.02 -15.98 12.38
CA LYS A 51 -10.10 -14.53 12.48
C LYS A 51 -8.84 -14.01 13.17
N ILE A 52 -8.03 -13.28 12.43
CA ILE A 52 -6.84 -12.60 12.96
C ILE A 52 -7.08 -11.10 12.87
N SER A 53 -6.93 -10.41 14.00
CA SER A 53 -6.97 -8.94 14.03
C SER A 53 -5.65 -8.41 13.51
N VAL A 54 -5.67 -7.70 12.39
CA VAL A 54 -4.49 -7.12 11.76
C VAL A 54 -4.58 -5.60 11.85
N PRO A 55 -3.55 -4.93 12.39
CA PRO A 55 -3.54 -3.47 12.45
C PRO A 55 -3.65 -2.89 11.03
N THR A 56 -4.45 -1.85 10.89
CA THR A 56 -4.61 -1.18 9.59
C THR A 56 -3.66 0.02 9.57
N ALA A 57 -2.67 0.00 8.68
CA ALA A 57 -1.73 1.12 8.51
C ALA A 57 -2.47 2.43 8.20
N PRO A 58 -1.92 3.61 8.52
CA PRO A 58 -2.52 4.89 8.12
C PRO A 58 -2.78 5.00 6.61
N ALA A 59 -3.71 5.86 6.22
CA ALA A 59 -4.00 6.11 4.81
C ALA A 59 -2.92 6.99 4.15
N LEU A 60 -2.27 7.86 4.93
CA LEU A 60 -1.15 8.67 4.50
C LEU A 60 -0.04 7.76 3.96
N GLY A 61 0.42 8.04 2.73
CA GLY A 61 1.42 7.23 2.02
C GLY A 61 0.85 6.17 1.06
N LEU A 62 -0.47 5.91 1.07
CA LEU A 62 -1.10 5.04 0.07
C LEU A 62 -1.43 5.83 -1.20
N LEU A 63 -0.76 5.48 -2.31
CA LEU A 63 -0.97 6.08 -3.62
C LEU A 63 -1.45 5.04 -4.64
N LEU A 64 -2.53 5.36 -5.35
CA LEU A 64 -2.88 4.63 -6.56
C LEU A 64 -1.94 5.05 -7.69
N GLU A 65 -0.99 4.19 -8.03
CA GLU A 65 0.08 4.48 -8.99
C GLU A 65 -0.43 4.50 -10.45
N LYS A 66 -1.16 3.44 -10.86
CA LYS A 66 -1.82 3.33 -12.18
C LYS A 66 -2.81 2.17 -12.21
N CYS A 67 -3.78 2.25 -13.13
CA CYS A 67 -4.66 1.14 -13.48
C CYS A 67 -4.09 0.36 -14.67
N PHE A 68 -4.15 -0.96 -14.66
CA PHE A 68 -3.64 -1.80 -15.75
C PHE A 68 -4.78 -2.21 -16.68
N PHE A 69 -4.63 -1.95 -17.98
CA PHE A 69 -5.62 -2.28 -19.02
C PHE A 69 -5.13 -3.40 -19.96
N ASP A 70 -4.06 -4.12 -19.59
CA ASP A 70 -3.42 -5.15 -20.41
C ASP A 70 -4.44 -6.16 -20.97
N HIS A 71 -5.24 -6.76 -20.08
CA HIS A 71 -6.28 -7.74 -20.45
C HIS A 71 -7.39 -7.16 -21.32
N TYR A 72 -7.75 -5.89 -21.12
CA TYR A 72 -8.73 -5.21 -21.95
C TYR A 72 -8.17 -5.01 -23.37
N ASN A 73 -6.95 -4.48 -23.46
CA ASN A 73 -6.25 -4.23 -24.73
C ASN A 73 -6.01 -5.53 -25.52
N GLU A 74 -5.67 -6.63 -24.84
CA GLU A 74 -5.52 -7.95 -25.45
C GLU A 74 -6.84 -8.49 -26.03
N LYS A 75 -7.95 -8.34 -25.30
CA LYS A 75 -9.27 -8.78 -25.79
C LYS A 75 -9.73 -7.97 -26.99
N LEU A 76 -9.53 -6.66 -26.95
CA LEU A 76 -9.88 -5.74 -28.02
C LEU A 76 -9.21 -6.12 -29.35
N GLY A 77 -7.93 -6.49 -29.31
CA GLY A 77 -7.19 -6.96 -30.49
C GLY A 77 -7.73 -8.27 -31.10
N LYS A 78 -8.50 -9.05 -30.31
CA LYS A 78 -9.12 -10.31 -30.77
C LYS A 78 -10.53 -10.12 -31.31
N THR A 79 -11.26 -9.11 -30.85
CA THR A 79 -12.66 -8.85 -31.27
C THR A 79 -12.80 -7.89 -32.44
N GLY A 80 -11.72 -7.28 -32.93
CA GLY A 80 -11.73 -6.43 -34.14
C GLY A 80 -12.60 -5.18 -34.02
N GLY A 81 -12.94 -4.75 -32.80
CA GLY A 81 -13.75 -3.56 -32.57
C GLY A 81 -12.97 -2.27 -32.83
N GLU A 82 -13.69 -1.21 -33.23
CA GLU A 82 -13.13 0.11 -33.57
C GLU A 82 -12.61 0.91 -32.35
N THR A 83 -12.70 0.35 -31.15
CA THR A 83 -12.26 1.00 -29.92
C THR A 83 -10.73 1.11 -29.86
N LYS A 84 -10.20 2.19 -29.28
CA LYS A 84 -8.75 2.40 -29.13
C LYS A 84 -8.23 1.74 -27.85
N GLN A 85 -7.01 1.23 -27.91
CA GLN A 85 -6.28 0.75 -26.74
C GLN A 85 -6.09 1.87 -25.72
N ILE A 86 -6.14 1.52 -24.44
CA ILE A 86 -5.85 2.44 -23.35
C ILE A 86 -4.39 2.27 -22.95
N LEU A 87 -3.57 3.27 -23.23
CA LEU A 87 -2.12 3.28 -23.06
C LEU A 87 -1.71 4.42 -22.12
N TRP A 88 -0.71 4.18 -21.27
CA TRP A 88 -0.20 5.17 -20.31
C TRP A 88 1.03 5.90 -20.83
N GLU A 89 1.77 5.29 -21.75
CA GLU A 89 3.02 5.74 -22.34
C GLU A 89 2.98 7.23 -22.75
N PRO A 90 1.91 7.76 -23.40
CA PRO A 90 1.86 9.17 -23.77
C PRO A 90 1.79 10.15 -22.59
N THR A 91 1.50 9.67 -21.38
CA THR A 91 1.24 10.47 -20.18
C THR A 91 2.13 10.10 -19.00
N ASP A 92 3.04 9.13 -19.15
CA ASP A 92 3.79 8.59 -18.02
C ASP A 92 4.73 9.63 -17.41
N ASP A 93 5.34 10.48 -18.25
CA ASP A 93 6.18 11.59 -17.81
C ASP A 93 5.38 12.61 -16.99
N ALA A 94 4.22 13.06 -17.52
CA ALA A 94 3.36 14.01 -16.80
C ALA A 94 2.85 13.45 -15.46
N ARG A 95 2.55 12.14 -15.41
CA ARG A 95 2.17 11.43 -14.20
C ARG A 95 3.32 11.36 -13.20
N GLN A 96 4.53 11.07 -13.67
CA GLN A 96 5.73 11.02 -12.85
C GLN A 96 6.07 12.40 -12.28
N ASP A 97 6.01 13.44 -13.10
CA ASP A 97 6.22 14.83 -12.69
C ASP A 97 5.19 15.27 -11.64
N PHE A 98 3.92 14.91 -11.84
CA PHE A 98 2.87 15.22 -10.88
C PHE A 98 3.14 14.57 -9.52
N LYS A 99 3.54 13.30 -9.50
CA LYS A 99 3.90 12.60 -8.26
C LYS A 99 5.06 13.27 -7.53
N MET A 100 6.12 13.59 -8.27
CA MET A 100 7.34 14.17 -7.71
C MET A 100 7.11 15.61 -7.22
N LYS A 101 6.30 16.39 -7.93
CA LYS A 101 6.08 17.82 -7.64
C LYS A 101 5.00 18.07 -6.59
N TYR A 102 3.96 17.25 -6.54
CA TYR A 102 2.78 17.53 -5.72
C TYR A 102 2.47 16.43 -4.70
N ILE A 103 2.59 15.15 -5.06
CA ILE A 103 2.15 14.06 -4.17
C ILE A 103 3.19 13.77 -3.09
N TYR A 104 4.42 13.40 -3.47
CA TYR A 104 5.44 13.03 -2.50
C TYR A 104 5.82 14.16 -1.53
N PRO A 105 5.99 15.43 -1.97
CA PRO A 105 6.27 16.52 -1.04
C PRO A 105 5.13 16.72 -0.05
N LYS A 106 3.88 16.64 -0.50
CA LYS A 106 2.71 16.77 0.38
C LYS A 106 2.63 15.64 1.40
N MET A 107 2.88 14.39 0.99
CA MET A 107 2.93 13.24 1.88
C MET A 107 4.00 13.38 2.97
N VAL A 108 5.20 13.79 2.58
CA VAL A 108 6.32 14.01 3.52
C VAL A 108 6.00 15.15 4.49
N GLN A 109 5.48 16.26 3.98
CA GLN A 109 5.08 17.40 4.81
C GLN A 109 4.00 17.02 5.83
N GLU A 110 2.98 16.26 5.41
CA GLU A 110 1.92 15.82 6.32
C GLU A 110 2.44 14.84 7.38
N GLU A 111 3.39 13.95 7.05
CA GLU A 111 3.98 13.06 8.06
C GLU A 111 4.90 13.82 9.02
N LEU A 112 5.67 14.81 8.55
CA LEU A 112 6.50 15.65 9.41
C LEU A 112 5.66 16.46 10.42
N GLN A 113 4.48 16.94 10.00
CA GLN A 113 3.59 17.73 10.85
C GLN A 113 2.69 16.87 11.75
N GLY A 114 2.11 15.81 11.19
CA GLY A 114 1.12 14.97 11.85
C GLY A 114 1.71 13.78 12.59
N GLN A 115 2.84 13.25 12.13
CA GLN A 115 3.50 12.05 12.67
C GLN A 115 2.52 10.86 12.79
N GLU A 116 1.59 10.72 11.84
CA GLU A 116 0.50 9.75 11.91
C GLU A 116 1.02 8.31 11.85
N PHE A 117 2.02 8.04 11.00
CA PHE A 117 2.66 6.74 10.97
C PHE A 117 3.42 6.47 12.25
N SER A 118 4.15 7.46 12.79
CA SER A 118 4.89 7.31 14.05
C SER A 118 3.97 7.03 15.24
N LYS A 119 2.86 7.77 15.37
CA LYS A 119 1.84 7.55 16.41
C LYS A 119 1.21 6.16 16.30
N TRP A 120 0.87 5.73 15.10
CA TRP A 120 0.36 4.38 14.84
C TRP A 120 1.41 3.32 15.19
N TYR A 121 2.66 3.52 14.77
CA TYR A 121 3.77 2.60 15.02
C TYR A 121 4.03 2.40 16.51
N THR A 122 3.89 3.42 17.35
CA THR A 122 4.05 3.26 18.81
C THR A 122 2.96 2.38 19.42
N LYS A 123 1.74 2.38 18.88
CA LYS A 123 0.59 1.62 19.39
C LYS A 123 0.53 0.16 18.91
N ILE A 124 1.09 -0.14 17.73
CA ILE A 124 1.07 -1.51 17.22
C ILE A 124 1.94 -2.43 18.09
N GLY A 125 1.42 -3.60 18.45
CA GLY A 125 2.12 -4.58 19.27
C GLY A 125 1.72 -4.56 20.75
N THR A 126 1.58 -3.39 21.37
CA THR A 126 1.12 -3.28 22.78
C THR A 126 -0.33 -3.73 22.95
N GLU A 127 -1.21 -3.41 22.01
CA GLU A 127 -2.64 -3.76 22.08
C GLU A 127 -2.98 -5.18 21.59
N HIS A 128 -2.00 -5.89 21.01
CA HIS A 128 -2.19 -7.19 20.37
C HIS A 128 -1.60 -8.38 21.14
N MET A 129 -0.73 -8.13 22.12
CA MET A 129 -0.25 -9.20 23.01
C MET A 129 -1.35 -9.71 23.94
N ASP A 130 -2.30 -8.85 24.33
CA ASP A 130 -3.40 -9.21 25.24
C ASP A 130 -4.52 -10.07 24.61
N ARG A 131 -4.47 -10.33 23.29
CA ARG A 131 -5.53 -11.07 22.57
C ARG A 131 -5.04 -12.35 21.90
N LEU A 132 -3.83 -12.79 22.21
CA LEU A 132 -3.24 -14.02 21.72
C LEU A 132 -3.08 -15.10 22.81
N GLU A 133 -3.63 -14.83 24.01
CA GLU A 133 -3.90 -15.83 25.05
C GLU A 133 -5.33 -16.38 24.95
#